data_AF-A0A7X3ARN1-F1
#
_entry.id   AF-A0A7X3ARN1-F1
#
_cell.length_a   1.000
_cell.length_b   1.000
_cell.length_c   1.000
_cell.angle_alpha   90.00
_cell.angle_beta   90.00
_cell.angle_gamma   90.00
#
_symmetry.space_group_name_H-M   'P 1'
#
loop_
_entity.id
_entity.type
_entity.pdbx_description
1 polymer ?
#
loop_
_entity_poly.entity_id
_entity_poly.type
_entity_poly.pdbx_seq_one_letter_code
_entity_poly.pdbx_strand_id
1 'polypeptide(L)'
;MPDAYKGFRRDVRTDRLGPFAVGDPLYNHNRKFNEETRPNLVFSIFYQPQTQEISTGAIGERRPGWFELPPHANGDGVHKYHAWRWSRQKIADEPYNLIVLPTASGGYEIHTKIRDFGRTLLKDVIPDIPNGDAELRKLFGGRKLFDYPKSVDLLRTLIGSVPGKDFVCLDLFSGSATTAHAVMRLNAEDGGRRSFIMVQLPEPCGEKSEAAQAGFQTICEIGKARIRRAGDQIRTEFPGACPDIGFRVFRVDEGCRKEVLYPPEEISQPLIGQTVSNIREDRTDLDLLYACLLDQGLGIHLPHTSRVVGGCTVHRVDGGVLAACFDAGVPDTVIRDIAASRPQWAVFRDSAFASDAAKINVTEIFKSLSPGTRVQVL
;
A
#
# COMPACT_ATOMS: atom_id res chain seq x y z
N MET A 1 12.04 30.46 9.73
CA MET A 1 10.56 30.48 9.81
C MET A 1 10.00 29.85 8.55
N PRO A 2 9.10 28.85 8.66
CA PRO A 2 8.36 28.32 7.52
C PRO A 2 7.70 29.43 6.71
N ASP A 3 7.59 29.29 5.40
CA ASP A 3 7.04 30.34 4.54
C ASP A 3 5.59 30.71 4.89
N ALA A 4 4.85 29.79 5.52
CA ALA A 4 3.55 30.07 6.14
C ALA A 4 3.58 31.27 7.12
N TYR A 5 4.68 31.50 7.85
CA TYR A 5 4.83 32.63 8.78
C TYR A 5 5.18 33.96 8.07
N LYS A 6 5.74 33.90 6.86
CA LYS A 6 6.04 35.09 6.05
C LYS A 6 4.82 35.55 5.23
N GLY A 7 3.76 34.75 5.21
CA GLY A 7 2.57 34.93 4.38
C GLY A 7 2.80 34.50 2.93
N PHE A 8 1.75 34.00 2.28
CA PHE A 8 1.80 33.64 0.86
C PHE A 8 1.72 34.90 0.01
N ARG A 9 2.76 35.20 -0.77
CA ARG A 9 2.70 36.27 -1.78
C ARG A 9 1.86 35.78 -2.96
N ARG A 10 0.56 36.05 -2.92
CA ARG A 10 -0.39 35.73 -3.99
C ARG A 10 -0.62 36.98 -4.85
N ASP A 11 -0.65 36.84 -6.17
CA ASP A 11 -1.17 37.88 -7.07
C ASP A 11 -2.70 37.90 -6.92
N VAL A 12 -3.21 38.84 -6.12
CA VAL A 12 -4.63 38.99 -5.83
C VAL A 12 -5.23 40.05 -6.76
N ARG A 13 -6.28 39.65 -7.46
CA ARG A 13 -7.04 40.48 -8.40
C ARG A 13 -8.52 40.42 -8.07
N THR A 14 -9.33 41.24 -8.73
CA THR A 14 -10.78 41.29 -8.52
C THR A 14 -11.52 41.23 -9.84
N ASP A 15 -12.61 40.46 -9.90
CA ASP A 15 -13.57 40.48 -11.00
C ASP A 15 -15.01 40.60 -10.47
N ARG A 16 -16.01 40.44 -11.35
CA ARG A 16 -17.43 40.55 -11.01
C ARG A 16 -17.92 39.56 -9.94
N LEU A 17 -17.18 38.48 -9.69
CA LEU A 17 -17.49 37.47 -8.67
C LEU A 17 -16.70 37.68 -7.38
N GLY A 18 -15.92 38.77 -7.29
CA GLY A 18 -15.13 39.13 -6.11
C GLY A 18 -13.62 38.90 -6.30
N PRO A 19 -12.85 38.97 -5.20
CA PRO A 19 -11.41 38.82 -5.27
C PRO A 19 -11.01 37.36 -5.57
N PHE A 20 -9.86 37.17 -6.21
CA PHE A 20 -9.26 35.87 -6.48
C PHE A 20 -7.73 35.99 -6.50
N ALA A 21 -7.04 34.92 -6.12
CA ALA A 21 -5.62 34.75 -6.36
C ALA A 21 -5.38 34.07 -7.72
N VAL A 22 -4.36 34.52 -8.46
CA VAL A 22 -3.89 33.81 -9.66
C VAL A 22 -3.23 32.50 -9.22
N GLY A 23 -3.72 31.38 -9.74
CA GLY A 23 -3.20 30.04 -9.50
C GLY A 23 -2.21 29.57 -10.56
N ASP A 24 -1.98 28.27 -10.60
CA ASP A 24 -1.06 27.65 -11.57
C ASP A 24 -1.55 27.80 -13.02
N PRO A 25 -0.64 27.74 -14.01
CA PRO A 25 -0.99 27.54 -15.40
C PRO A 25 -1.92 26.34 -15.60
N LEU A 26 -2.79 26.43 -16.60
CA LEU A 26 -3.80 25.39 -16.87
C LEU A 26 -3.21 24.10 -17.45
N TYR A 27 -1.98 24.13 -17.96
CA TYR A 27 -1.36 22.96 -18.59
C TYR A 27 -0.86 21.95 -17.56
N ASN A 28 -0.78 20.68 -17.97
CA ASN A 28 -0.24 19.61 -17.14
C ASN A 28 1.25 19.37 -17.47
N HIS A 29 2.14 19.62 -16.50
CA HIS A 29 3.59 19.42 -16.67
C HIS A 29 4.00 17.95 -16.87
N ASN A 30 3.13 16.99 -16.57
CA ASN A 30 3.46 15.57 -16.71
C ASN A 30 3.27 15.10 -18.16
N ARG A 31 4.39 14.91 -18.85
CA ARG A 31 4.48 14.44 -20.26
C ARG A 31 3.75 13.13 -20.58
N LYS A 32 3.43 12.30 -19.57
CA LYS A 32 2.63 11.09 -19.81
C LYS A 32 1.18 11.41 -20.18
N PHE A 33 0.68 12.61 -19.87
CA PHE A 33 -0.63 13.07 -20.31
C PHE A 33 -0.47 13.87 -21.59
N ASN A 34 -0.83 13.24 -22.71
CA ASN A 34 -0.57 13.71 -24.06
C ASN A 34 -1.73 13.37 -24.99
N GLU A 35 -1.57 13.59 -26.29
CA GLU A 35 -2.61 13.35 -27.29
C GLU A 35 -3.06 11.89 -27.42
N GLU A 36 -2.22 10.92 -27.04
CA GLU A 36 -2.56 9.50 -27.09
C GLU A 36 -3.27 9.05 -25.79
N THR A 37 -2.73 9.45 -24.64
CA THR A 37 -3.25 9.00 -23.34
C THR A 37 -4.45 9.82 -22.87
N ARG A 38 -4.59 11.07 -23.32
CA ARG A 38 -5.64 12.02 -22.93
C ARG A 38 -6.12 12.85 -24.14
N PRO A 39 -6.59 12.21 -25.23
CA PRO A 39 -6.97 12.90 -26.47
C PRO A 39 -7.99 14.03 -26.25
N ASN A 40 -8.95 13.82 -25.35
CA ASN A 40 -10.01 14.79 -25.03
C ASN A 40 -9.50 16.06 -24.31
N LEU A 41 -8.24 16.07 -23.87
CA LEU A 41 -7.59 17.18 -23.17
C LEU A 41 -6.53 17.87 -24.02
N VAL A 42 -6.36 17.49 -25.29
CA VAL A 42 -5.39 18.11 -26.21
C VAL A 42 -6.13 18.88 -27.29
N PHE A 43 -6.14 20.20 -27.15
CA PHE A 43 -6.85 21.12 -28.04
C PHE A 43 -6.35 22.55 -27.91
N SER A 44 -6.67 23.46 -28.82
CA SER A 44 -6.33 24.87 -28.64
C SER A 44 -7.40 25.63 -27.87
N ILE A 45 -6.94 26.53 -27.00
CA ILE A 45 -7.77 27.54 -26.36
C ILE A 45 -7.59 28.83 -27.17
N PHE A 46 -8.65 29.59 -27.37
CA PHE A 46 -8.64 30.85 -28.10
C PHE A 46 -8.99 31.98 -27.14
N TYR A 47 -8.23 33.06 -27.19
CA TYR A 47 -8.43 34.24 -26.35
C TYR A 47 -8.64 35.50 -27.20
N GLN A 48 -9.67 36.28 -26.92
CA GLN A 48 -9.91 37.56 -27.59
C GLN A 48 -9.51 38.73 -26.67
N PRO A 49 -8.40 39.45 -26.93
CA PRO A 49 -7.87 40.45 -26.00
C PRO A 49 -8.80 41.64 -25.73
N GLN A 50 -9.66 42.00 -26.68
CA GLN A 50 -10.58 43.13 -26.54
C GLN A 50 -11.75 42.82 -25.62
N THR A 51 -12.32 41.61 -25.70
CA THR A 51 -13.47 41.18 -24.89
C THR A 51 -13.10 40.35 -23.68
N GLN A 52 -11.84 39.88 -23.61
CA GLN A 52 -11.32 38.91 -22.65
C GLN A 52 -12.04 37.56 -22.67
N GLU A 53 -12.70 37.23 -23.78
CA GLU A 53 -13.42 35.98 -23.95
C GLU A 53 -12.47 34.81 -24.23
N ILE A 54 -12.89 33.62 -23.79
CA ILE A 54 -12.16 32.37 -23.97
C ILE A 54 -13.08 31.38 -24.68
N SER A 55 -12.54 30.68 -25.68
CA SER A 55 -13.22 29.59 -26.37
C SER A 55 -12.25 28.42 -26.56
N THR A 56 -12.75 27.23 -26.87
CA THR A 56 -11.89 26.11 -27.32
C THR A 56 -12.09 25.83 -28.81
N GLY A 57 -11.11 25.21 -29.47
CA GLY A 57 -11.18 24.87 -30.90
C GLY A 57 -10.17 23.80 -31.30
N ALA A 58 -10.03 23.56 -32.60
CA ALA A 58 -9.01 22.66 -33.14
C ALA A 58 -7.63 23.30 -33.10
N ILE A 59 -6.58 22.48 -33.05
CA ILE A 59 -5.20 22.99 -33.09
C ILE A 59 -4.89 23.51 -34.49
N GLY A 60 -4.36 24.73 -34.60
CA GLY A 60 -4.07 25.43 -35.85
C GLY A 60 -5.28 26.11 -36.49
N GLU A 61 -6.45 26.11 -35.84
CA GLU A 61 -7.64 26.82 -36.31
C GLU A 61 -7.39 28.34 -36.28
N ARG A 62 -7.69 29.04 -37.39
CA ARG A 62 -7.53 30.49 -37.47
C ARG A 62 -8.85 31.21 -37.23
N ARG A 63 -8.86 32.10 -36.23
CA ARG A 63 -10.02 32.93 -35.89
C ARG A 63 -9.61 34.41 -35.93
N PRO A 64 -10.15 35.23 -36.85
CA PRO A 64 -9.83 36.65 -36.92
C PRO A 64 -10.09 37.35 -35.58
N GLY A 65 -9.08 38.05 -35.04
CA GLY A 65 -9.18 38.75 -33.75
C GLY A 65 -8.93 37.90 -32.51
N TRP A 66 -8.75 36.58 -32.65
CA TRP A 66 -8.46 35.67 -31.53
C TRP A 66 -7.00 35.21 -31.57
N PHE A 67 -6.40 35.10 -30.40
CA PHE A 67 -5.08 34.51 -30.19
C PHE A 67 -5.24 33.03 -29.85
N GLU A 68 -4.49 32.18 -30.56
CA GLU A 68 -4.40 30.76 -30.26
C GLU A 68 -3.43 30.52 -29.10
N LEU A 69 -3.89 29.78 -28.10
CA LEU A 69 -3.13 29.20 -27.01
C LEU A 69 -3.07 27.68 -27.26
N PRO A 70 -2.07 27.20 -28.00
CA PRO A 70 -1.91 25.77 -28.23
C PRO A 70 -1.48 25.06 -26.93
N PRO A 71 -1.73 23.75 -26.80
CA PRO A 71 -1.12 22.97 -25.74
C PRO A 71 0.42 23.05 -25.80
N HIS A 72 1.08 22.97 -24.66
CA HIS A 72 2.55 22.98 -24.60
C HIS A 72 3.14 21.80 -25.39
N ALA A 73 4.26 22.05 -26.07
CA ALA A 73 5.00 21.01 -26.77
C ALA A 73 5.54 19.96 -25.80
N ASN A 74 5.42 18.68 -26.16
CA ASN A 74 5.95 17.58 -25.37
C ASN A 74 7.42 17.33 -25.72
N GLY A 75 8.26 17.28 -24.68
CA GLY A 75 9.71 17.12 -24.81
C GLY A 75 10.19 15.67 -24.77
N ASP A 76 9.32 14.67 -24.97
CA ASP A 76 9.71 13.26 -24.91
C ASP A 76 10.19 12.67 -26.25
N GLY A 77 10.13 13.44 -27.33
CA GLY A 77 10.60 13.06 -28.66
C GLY A 77 9.67 12.16 -29.45
N VAL A 78 8.50 11.79 -28.89
CA VAL A 78 7.50 10.95 -29.55
C VAL A 78 6.19 11.71 -29.72
N HIS A 79 5.69 12.30 -28.65
CA HIS A 79 4.43 13.02 -28.63
C HIS A 79 4.66 14.49 -28.94
N LYS A 80 3.64 15.15 -29.47
CA LYS A 80 3.66 16.56 -29.84
C LYS A 80 3.24 17.44 -28.69
N TYR A 81 2.27 17.02 -27.88
CA TYR A 81 1.60 17.92 -26.93
C TYR A 81 1.49 17.35 -25.51
N HIS A 82 1.51 18.26 -24.54
CA HIS A 82 0.97 18.01 -23.21
C HIS A 82 -0.55 18.16 -23.21
N ALA A 83 -1.22 17.50 -22.28
CA ALA A 83 -2.64 17.69 -22.03
C ALA A 83 -2.94 18.91 -21.15
N TRP A 84 -4.09 19.55 -21.36
CA TRP A 84 -4.66 20.50 -20.40
C TRP A 84 -5.12 19.79 -19.13
N ARG A 85 -5.23 20.54 -18.03
CA ARG A 85 -5.86 20.05 -16.80
C ARG A 85 -7.39 20.04 -16.88
N TRP A 86 -7.97 20.83 -17.78
CA TRP A 86 -9.42 21.00 -17.93
C TRP A 86 -9.90 20.52 -19.30
N SER A 87 -11.07 19.89 -19.34
CA SER A 87 -11.74 19.52 -20.58
C SER A 87 -12.39 20.74 -21.26
N ARG A 88 -12.70 20.62 -22.56
CA ARG A 88 -13.44 21.65 -23.31
C ARG A 88 -14.74 22.04 -22.61
N GLN A 89 -15.48 21.03 -22.14
CA GLN A 89 -16.75 21.21 -21.44
C GLN A 89 -16.55 22.03 -20.16
N LYS A 90 -15.56 21.68 -19.32
CA LYS A 90 -15.29 22.43 -18.09
C LYS A 90 -14.89 23.89 -18.37
N ILE A 91 -14.13 24.14 -19.44
CA ILE A 91 -13.78 25.51 -19.84
C ILE A 91 -15.03 26.29 -20.27
N ALA A 92 -15.98 25.66 -20.98
CA ALA A 92 -17.23 26.28 -21.38
C ALA A 92 -18.17 26.56 -20.19
N ASP A 93 -18.21 25.65 -19.22
CA ASP A 93 -19.08 25.75 -18.03
C ASP A 93 -18.53 26.70 -16.96
N GLU A 94 -17.20 26.74 -16.80
CA GLU A 94 -16.51 27.49 -15.74
C GLU A 94 -15.47 28.51 -16.25
N PRO A 95 -15.72 29.27 -17.35
CA PRO A 95 -14.71 30.19 -17.90
C PRO A 95 -14.38 31.33 -16.92
N TYR A 96 -15.32 31.66 -16.03
CA TYR A 96 -15.15 32.66 -14.98
C TYR A 96 -14.11 32.27 -13.90
N ASN A 97 -13.64 31.03 -13.89
CA ASN A 97 -12.55 30.54 -13.04
C ASN A 97 -11.20 30.50 -13.77
N LEU A 98 -11.11 31.07 -14.98
CA LEU A 98 -9.87 31.19 -15.75
C LEU A 98 -9.51 32.65 -15.97
N ILE A 99 -8.23 32.93 -16.09
CA ILE A 99 -7.69 34.23 -16.49
C ILE A 99 -6.57 34.02 -17.51
N VAL A 100 -6.53 34.86 -18.54
CA VAL A 100 -5.44 34.89 -19.50
C VAL A 100 -4.57 36.10 -19.21
N LEU A 101 -3.27 35.89 -19.05
CA LEU A 101 -2.30 36.92 -18.70
C LEU A 101 -1.25 37.04 -19.80
N PRO A 102 -0.75 38.26 -20.11
CA PRO A 102 0.35 38.43 -21.04
C PRO A 102 1.64 37.86 -20.46
N THR A 103 2.44 37.21 -21.29
CA THR A 103 3.77 36.71 -20.92
C THR A 103 4.85 37.74 -21.25
N ALA A 104 6.00 37.66 -20.58
CA ALA A 104 7.16 38.52 -20.89
C ALA A 104 7.67 38.36 -22.34
N SER A 105 7.40 37.22 -22.97
CA SER A 105 7.75 36.91 -24.37
C SER A 105 6.78 37.50 -25.41
N GLY A 106 5.78 38.30 -24.98
CA GLY A 106 4.80 38.92 -25.87
C GLY A 106 3.63 38.01 -26.28
N GLY A 107 3.45 36.88 -25.60
CA GLY A 107 2.33 35.97 -25.78
C GLY A 107 1.31 36.06 -24.66
N TYR A 108 0.48 35.03 -24.54
CA TYR A 108 -0.51 34.88 -23.49
C TYR A 108 -0.37 33.51 -22.83
N GLU A 109 -0.67 33.42 -21.53
CA GLU A 109 -0.77 32.18 -20.77
C GLU A 109 -2.08 32.15 -19.99
N ILE A 110 -2.69 30.97 -19.89
CA ILE A 110 -3.96 30.78 -19.19
C ILE A 110 -3.72 30.15 -17.81
N HIS A 111 -4.29 30.78 -16.79
CA HIS A 111 -4.17 30.39 -15.38
C HIS A 111 -5.54 30.14 -14.77
N THR A 112 -5.54 29.41 -13.67
CA THR A 112 -6.74 29.22 -12.83
C THR A 112 -6.92 30.40 -11.86
N LYS A 113 -8.16 30.72 -11.52
CA LYS A 113 -8.51 31.65 -10.44
C LYS A 113 -8.85 30.87 -9.17
N ILE A 114 -8.17 31.19 -8.07
CA ILE A 114 -8.41 30.58 -6.77
C ILE A 114 -9.19 31.61 -5.93
N ARG A 115 -10.45 31.32 -5.62
CA ARG A 115 -11.33 32.24 -4.86
C ARG A 115 -11.29 32.01 -3.35
N ASP A 116 -11.10 30.77 -2.91
CA ASP A 116 -10.91 30.44 -1.49
C ASP A 116 -9.42 30.51 -1.11
N PHE A 117 -8.82 31.68 -1.29
CA PHE A 117 -7.40 31.94 -0.99
C PHE A 117 -7.19 32.59 0.39
N GLY A 118 -8.26 32.75 1.19
CA GLY A 118 -8.15 33.15 2.60
C GLY A 118 -7.86 31.98 3.54
N ARG A 119 -7.97 30.74 3.05
CA ARG A 119 -7.69 29.52 3.80
C ARG A 119 -6.28 29.01 3.52
N THR A 120 -5.65 28.50 4.56
CA THR A 120 -4.38 27.78 4.49
C THR A 120 -4.66 26.29 4.47
N LEU A 121 -4.31 25.64 3.36
CA LEU A 121 -4.38 24.19 3.24
C LEU A 121 -3.14 23.54 3.84
N LEU A 122 -3.21 22.25 4.19
CA LEU A 122 -2.05 21.53 4.73
C LEU A 122 -0.83 21.58 3.78
N LYS A 123 -1.07 21.49 2.47
CA LYS A 123 -0.03 21.62 1.44
C LYS A 123 0.65 23.00 1.43
N ASP A 124 -0.02 24.02 1.95
CA ASP A 124 0.53 25.37 2.05
C ASP A 124 1.45 25.49 3.30
N VAL A 125 1.25 24.63 4.31
CA VAL A 125 2.03 24.58 5.55
C VAL A 125 3.26 23.67 5.44
N ILE A 126 3.20 22.65 4.58
CA ILE A 126 4.29 21.72 4.31
C ILE A 126 4.85 22.02 2.90
N PRO A 127 5.62 23.11 2.72
CA PRO A 127 6.26 23.42 1.44
C PRO A 127 7.42 22.46 1.16
N ASP A 128 7.90 22.48 -0.09
CA ASP A 128 9.17 21.86 -0.50
C ASP A 128 9.30 20.35 -0.29
N ILE A 129 8.22 19.62 -0.47
CA ILE A 129 8.24 18.15 -0.43
C ILE A 129 8.94 17.60 -1.68
N PRO A 130 10.09 16.90 -1.55
CA PRO A 130 10.76 16.33 -2.70
C PRO A 130 9.93 15.19 -3.32
N ASN A 131 10.03 15.02 -4.63
CA ASN A 131 9.44 13.85 -5.31
C ASN A 131 10.10 12.56 -4.81
N GLY A 132 9.30 11.52 -4.52
CA GLY A 132 9.79 10.22 -4.07
C GLY A 132 10.60 9.43 -5.12
N ASP A 133 10.59 9.85 -6.38
CA ASP A 133 11.27 9.16 -7.49
C ASP A 133 12.79 9.06 -7.26
N ALA A 134 13.42 10.13 -6.77
CA ALA A 134 14.87 10.16 -6.55
C ALA A 134 15.32 9.20 -5.44
N GLU A 135 14.57 9.14 -4.34
CA GLU A 135 14.88 8.25 -3.22
C GLU A 135 14.69 6.78 -3.61
N LEU A 136 13.59 6.47 -4.31
CA LEU A 136 13.37 5.11 -4.79
C LEU A 136 14.47 4.70 -5.77
N ARG A 137 14.83 5.56 -6.73
CA ARG A 137 15.95 5.26 -7.66
C ARG A 137 17.25 5.00 -6.91
N LYS A 138 17.57 5.78 -5.89
CA LYS A 138 18.78 5.59 -5.08
C LYS A 138 18.83 4.18 -4.47
N LEU A 139 17.72 3.70 -3.92
CA LEU A 139 17.59 2.33 -3.37
C LEU A 139 17.73 1.22 -4.43
N PHE A 140 17.51 1.54 -5.70
CA PHE A 140 17.51 0.58 -6.81
C PHE A 140 18.57 0.88 -7.87
N GLY A 141 19.66 1.56 -7.50
CA GLY A 141 20.81 1.79 -8.39
C GLY A 141 20.46 2.62 -9.63
N GLY A 142 19.57 3.60 -9.49
CA GLY A 142 19.14 4.50 -10.55
C GLY A 142 17.91 4.05 -11.34
N ARG A 143 17.47 2.80 -11.18
CA ARG A 143 16.35 2.23 -11.94
C ARG A 143 15.00 2.81 -11.53
N LYS A 144 14.14 3.07 -12.51
CA LYS A 144 12.78 3.59 -12.32
C LYS A 144 11.77 2.45 -12.26
N LEU A 145 11.70 1.78 -11.12
CA LEU A 145 10.87 0.59 -10.95
C LEU A 145 9.39 0.88 -10.66
N PHE A 146 9.05 2.07 -10.17
CA PHE A 146 7.67 2.44 -9.83
C PHE A 146 7.38 3.86 -10.30
N ASP A 147 6.18 4.07 -10.82
CA ASP A 147 5.73 5.39 -11.24
C ASP A 147 5.11 6.16 -10.06
N TYR A 148 5.60 7.39 -9.84
CA TYR A 148 5.05 8.31 -8.83
C TYR A 148 5.04 7.77 -7.39
N PRO A 149 6.17 7.20 -6.89
CA PRO A 149 6.27 6.89 -5.47
C PRO A 149 6.05 8.16 -4.64
N LYS A 150 5.38 8.02 -3.50
CA LYS A 150 5.22 9.13 -2.56
C LYS A 150 6.59 9.47 -1.95
N SER A 151 6.69 10.69 -1.43
CA SER A 151 7.86 11.16 -0.71
C SER A 151 7.92 10.55 0.68
N VAL A 152 9.08 10.05 1.09
CA VAL A 152 9.29 9.60 2.47
C VAL A 152 9.23 10.77 3.43
N ASP A 153 9.77 11.94 3.07
CA ASP A 153 9.76 13.12 3.94
C ASP A 153 8.34 13.63 4.21
N LEU A 154 7.46 13.55 3.21
CA LEU A 154 6.03 13.83 3.43
C LEU A 154 5.43 12.87 4.45
N LEU A 155 5.60 11.56 4.25
CA LEU A 155 5.01 10.57 5.15
C LEU A 155 5.62 10.62 6.54
N ARG A 156 6.92 10.90 6.67
CA ARG A 156 7.58 11.14 7.95
C ARG A 156 6.98 12.35 8.66
N THR A 157 6.74 13.44 7.94
CA THR A 157 6.12 14.64 8.50
C THR A 157 4.71 14.35 9.00
N LEU A 158 3.89 13.67 8.19
CA LEU A 158 2.52 13.32 8.57
C LEU A 158 2.48 12.34 9.74
N ILE A 159 3.23 11.24 9.68
CA ILE A 159 3.26 10.20 10.73
C ILE A 159 3.87 10.77 12.02
N GLY A 160 4.94 11.56 11.92
CA GLY A 160 5.59 12.19 13.06
C GLY A 160 4.73 13.27 13.74
N SER A 161 3.73 13.82 13.04
CA SER A 161 2.78 14.77 13.63
C SER A 161 1.74 14.10 14.54
N VAL A 162 1.58 12.77 14.47
CA VAL A 162 0.66 12.03 15.33
C VAL A 162 1.25 11.94 16.74
N PRO A 163 0.52 12.32 17.80
CA PRO A 163 1.00 12.22 19.16
C PRO A 163 1.36 10.77 19.53
N GLY A 164 2.49 10.61 20.22
CA GLY A 164 3.01 9.31 20.61
C GLY A 164 4.00 8.73 19.59
N LYS A 165 4.63 7.62 19.99
CA LYS A 165 5.65 6.93 19.18
C LYS A 165 5.43 5.42 19.14
N ASP A 166 4.26 4.96 19.57
CA ASP A 166 3.92 3.55 19.71
C ASP A 166 2.49 3.35 19.22
N PHE A 167 2.37 3.05 17.93
CA PHE A 167 1.10 2.85 17.23
C PHE A 167 1.33 2.12 15.91
N VAL A 168 0.25 1.65 15.30
CA VAL A 168 0.28 0.93 14.03
C VAL A 168 -0.15 1.85 12.88
N CYS A 169 0.69 1.95 11.85
CA CYS A 169 0.35 2.59 10.58
C CYS A 169 -0.25 1.55 9.61
N LEU A 170 -1.52 1.72 9.24
CA LEU A 170 -2.16 0.90 8.22
C LEU A 170 -2.19 1.64 6.88
N ASP A 171 -1.69 1.00 5.83
CA ASP A 171 -1.73 1.50 4.46
C ASP A 171 -2.28 0.41 3.52
N LEU A 172 -3.53 0.60 3.10
CA LEU A 172 -4.26 -0.33 2.25
C LEU A 172 -3.91 -0.20 0.75
N PHE A 173 -3.13 0.81 0.38
CA PHE A 173 -2.73 1.12 -0.99
C PHE A 173 -1.23 1.39 -1.05
N SER A 174 -0.48 0.42 -0.52
CA SER A 174 0.94 0.60 -0.22
C SER A 174 1.80 0.97 -1.43
N GLY A 175 1.46 0.48 -2.63
CA GLY A 175 2.19 0.72 -3.87
C GLY A 175 3.67 0.39 -3.70
N SER A 176 4.52 1.40 -3.84
CA SER A 176 5.97 1.28 -3.61
C SER A 176 6.38 1.13 -2.14
N ALA A 177 5.47 0.96 -1.18
CA ALA A 177 5.73 0.83 0.26
C ALA A 177 6.47 2.02 0.90
N THR A 178 6.11 3.25 0.52
CA THR A 178 6.72 4.46 1.08
C THR A 178 6.43 4.62 2.59
N THR A 179 5.22 4.25 3.04
CA THR A 179 4.80 4.34 4.45
C THR A 179 5.70 3.50 5.37
N ALA A 180 5.96 2.24 5.01
CA ALA A 180 6.87 1.38 5.76
C ALA A 180 8.29 1.97 5.86
N HIS A 181 8.81 2.55 4.77
CA HIS A 181 10.11 3.23 4.79
C HIS A 181 10.10 4.41 5.77
N ALA A 182 9.08 5.28 5.71
CA ALA A 182 8.94 6.42 6.62
C ALA A 182 8.83 6.00 8.10
N VAL A 183 8.09 4.93 8.40
CA VAL A 183 7.94 4.38 9.76
C VAL A 183 9.28 3.90 10.32
N MET A 184 10.01 3.05 9.57
CA MET A 184 11.32 2.56 10.00
C MET A 184 12.31 3.71 10.22
N ARG A 185 12.26 4.73 9.34
CA ARG A 185 13.12 5.91 9.44
C ARG A 185 12.82 6.73 10.69
N LEU A 186 11.53 7.02 10.97
CA LEU A 186 11.14 7.74 12.17
C LEU A 186 11.55 7.01 13.45
N ASN A 187 11.32 5.69 13.52
CA ASN A 187 11.71 4.90 14.69
C ASN A 187 13.22 4.94 14.94
N ALA A 188 14.04 4.93 13.88
CA ALA A 188 15.49 5.06 13.99
C ALA A 188 15.92 6.44 14.53
N GLU A 189 15.24 7.50 14.12
CA GLU A 189 15.60 8.88 14.46
C GLU A 189 15.09 9.32 15.83
N ASP A 190 13.89 8.89 16.21
CA ASP A 190 13.20 9.38 17.40
C ASP A 190 13.04 8.33 18.51
N GLY A 191 13.57 7.12 18.32
CA GLY A 191 13.49 6.00 19.26
C GLY A 191 12.08 5.41 19.40
N GLY A 192 11.19 5.65 18.43
CA GLY A 192 9.84 5.12 18.42
C GLY A 192 9.75 3.61 18.21
N ARG A 193 8.55 3.08 18.47
CA ARG A 193 8.16 1.68 18.30
C ARG A 193 6.94 1.53 17.38
N ARG A 194 6.81 2.43 16.41
CA ARG A 194 5.69 2.40 15.45
C ARG A 194 5.79 1.15 14.59
N SER A 195 4.70 0.42 14.40
CA SER A 195 4.63 -0.72 13.48
C SER A 195 3.86 -0.34 12.22
N PHE A 196 3.95 -1.16 11.17
CA PHE A 196 3.20 -0.93 9.93
C PHE A 196 2.50 -2.20 9.45
N ILE A 197 1.35 -2.00 8.79
CA ILE A 197 0.63 -3.02 8.03
C ILE A 197 0.44 -2.46 6.62
N MET A 198 0.99 -3.14 5.63
CA MET A 198 0.93 -2.74 4.22
C MET A 198 0.12 -3.76 3.45
N VAL A 199 -0.91 -3.31 2.73
CA VAL A 199 -1.68 -4.15 1.81
C VAL A 199 -1.39 -3.72 0.37
N GLN A 200 -1.15 -4.69 -0.48
CA GLN A 200 -0.91 -4.50 -1.91
C GLN A 200 -1.55 -5.64 -2.68
N LEU A 201 -2.36 -5.29 -3.69
CA LEU A 201 -2.79 -6.28 -4.68
C LEU A 201 -1.57 -6.81 -5.44
N PRO A 202 -1.55 -8.10 -5.84
CA PRO A 202 -0.51 -8.69 -6.67
C PRO A 202 -0.65 -8.23 -8.14
N GLU A 203 -0.74 -6.92 -8.36
CA GLU A 203 -0.84 -6.32 -9.68
C GLU A 203 0.46 -6.57 -10.46
N PRO A 204 0.38 -7.14 -11.68
CA PRO A 204 1.55 -7.45 -12.48
C PRO A 204 2.25 -6.16 -12.92
N CYS A 205 3.58 -6.20 -12.94
CA CYS A 205 4.37 -5.14 -13.56
C CYS A 205 4.12 -5.13 -15.08
N GLY A 206 4.10 -3.95 -15.70
CA GLY A 206 4.00 -3.86 -17.16
C GLY A 206 5.17 -4.60 -17.83
N GLU A 207 4.89 -5.41 -18.85
CA GLU A 207 5.87 -6.34 -19.46
C GLU A 207 7.16 -5.65 -19.94
N LYS A 208 7.03 -4.41 -20.45
CA LYS A 208 8.15 -3.60 -20.96
C LYS A 208 8.77 -2.68 -19.92
N SER A 209 8.31 -2.74 -18.66
CA SER A 209 8.80 -1.86 -17.59
C SER A 209 10.20 -2.25 -17.13
N GLU A 210 10.95 -1.27 -16.60
CA GLU A 210 12.23 -1.54 -15.93
C GLU A 210 12.07 -2.50 -14.74
N ALA A 211 10.90 -2.53 -14.10
CA ALA A 211 10.58 -3.48 -13.03
C ALA A 211 10.58 -4.92 -13.53
N ALA A 212 9.88 -5.21 -14.64
CA ALA A 212 9.86 -6.53 -15.24
C ALA A 212 11.27 -6.98 -15.69
N GLN A 213 12.03 -6.07 -16.33
CA GLN A 213 13.43 -6.32 -16.71
C GLN A 213 14.36 -6.56 -15.52
N ALA A 214 14.02 -5.98 -14.36
CA ALA A 214 14.73 -6.20 -13.10
C ALA A 214 14.27 -7.48 -12.36
N GLY A 215 13.35 -8.26 -12.94
CA GLY A 215 12.86 -9.52 -12.39
C GLY A 215 11.68 -9.39 -11.43
N PHE A 216 11.07 -8.21 -11.32
CA PHE A 216 9.86 -8.02 -10.49
C PHE A 216 8.61 -8.34 -11.30
N GLN A 217 7.89 -9.39 -10.89
CA GLN A 217 6.65 -9.83 -11.51
C GLN A 217 5.47 -8.96 -11.10
N THR A 218 5.43 -8.51 -9.84
CA THR A 218 4.31 -7.71 -9.32
C THR A 218 4.77 -6.48 -8.54
N ILE A 219 3.89 -5.48 -8.42
CA ILE A 219 4.12 -4.28 -7.60
C ILE A 219 4.44 -4.64 -6.15
N CYS A 220 3.80 -5.68 -5.61
CA CYS A 220 4.06 -6.18 -4.25
C CYS A 220 5.53 -6.56 -4.06
N GLU A 221 6.19 -7.13 -5.08
CA GLU A 221 7.62 -7.47 -4.99
C GLU A 221 8.53 -6.26 -4.94
N ILE A 222 8.18 -5.19 -5.66
CA ILE A 222 8.88 -3.91 -5.58
C ILE A 222 8.77 -3.34 -4.16
N GLY A 223 7.57 -3.36 -3.58
CA GLY A 223 7.32 -2.94 -2.21
C GLY A 223 8.16 -3.73 -1.20
N LYS A 224 8.12 -5.07 -1.26
CA LYS A 224 8.96 -5.97 -0.43
C LYS A 224 10.44 -5.65 -0.56
N ALA A 225 10.93 -5.43 -1.78
CA ALA A 225 12.32 -5.10 -2.03
C ALA A 225 12.69 -3.72 -1.48
N ARG A 226 11.80 -2.71 -1.59
CA ARG A 226 12.03 -1.39 -1.01
C ARG A 226 12.15 -1.49 0.50
N ILE A 227 11.24 -2.18 1.19
CA ILE A 227 11.26 -2.32 2.64
C ILE A 227 12.60 -2.92 3.11
N ARG A 228 13.06 -4.02 2.48
CA ARG A 228 14.35 -4.64 2.82
C ARG A 228 15.52 -3.67 2.67
N ARG A 229 15.64 -3.03 1.50
CA ARG A 229 16.76 -2.12 1.19
C ARG A 229 16.73 -0.85 2.03
N ALA A 230 15.54 -0.31 2.29
CA ALA A 230 15.35 0.80 3.21
C ALA A 230 15.79 0.44 4.63
N GLY A 231 15.39 -0.73 5.12
CA GLY A 231 15.83 -1.24 6.43
C GLY A 231 17.36 -1.38 6.52
N ASP A 232 17.99 -1.96 5.49
CA ASP A 232 19.45 -2.11 5.41
C ASP A 232 20.18 -0.75 5.37
N GLN A 233 19.64 0.20 4.60
CA GLN A 233 20.15 1.57 4.55
C GLN A 233 20.05 2.25 5.92
N ILE A 234 18.88 2.18 6.57
CA ILE A 234 18.65 2.78 7.89
C ILE A 234 19.59 2.18 8.94
N ARG A 235 19.75 0.85 8.94
CA ARG A 235 20.69 0.18 9.85
C ARG A 235 22.12 0.66 9.68
N THR A 236 22.53 0.98 8.45
CA THR A 236 23.86 1.51 8.14
C THR A 236 24.02 2.97 8.57
N GLU A 237 22.97 3.79 8.39
CA GLU A 237 23.00 5.22 8.72
C GLU A 237 22.89 5.48 10.23
N PHE A 238 22.26 4.59 10.99
CA PHE A 238 22.07 4.71 12.44
C PHE A 238 22.69 3.52 13.20
N PRO A 239 24.03 3.34 13.16
CA PRO A 239 24.70 2.25 13.85
C PRO A 239 24.62 2.45 15.38
N GLY A 240 23.58 1.88 16.00
CA GLY A 240 23.31 2.03 17.43
C GLY A 240 21.84 2.24 17.74
N ALA A 241 21.07 2.76 16.78
CA ALA A 241 19.63 2.57 16.80
C ALA A 241 19.35 1.12 16.38
N CYS A 242 18.57 0.38 17.15
CA CYS A 242 18.08 -0.95 16.79
C CYS A 242 16.58 -0.88 16.43
N PRO A 243 16.17 -0.11 15.40
CA PRO A 243 14.78 -0.11 14.99
C PRO A 243 14.42 -1.50 14.45
N ASP A 244 13.19 -1.95 14.70
CA ASP A 244 12.68 -3.14 14.05
C ASP A 244 12.49 -2.84 12.55
N ILE A 245 13.36 -3.44 11.73
CA ILE A 245 13.31 -3.40 10.25
C ILE A 245 12.71 -4.69 9.65
N GLY A 246 12.32 -5.63 10.52
CA GLY A 246 11.73 -6.89 10.14
C GLY A 246 10.30 -6.71 9.64
N PHE A 247 9.87 -7.62 8.79
CA PHE A 247 8.47 -7.71 8.39
C PHE A 247 8.14 -9.15 7.98
N ARG A 248 6.87 -9.53 8.14
CA ARG A 248 6.32 -10.78 7.63
C ARG A 248 5.52 -10.49 6.36
N VAL A 249 5.49 -11.44 5.46
CA VAL A 249 4.70 -11.36 4.23
C VAL A 249 3.64 -12.44 4.28
N PHE A 250 2.38 -12.01 4.16
CA PHE A 250 1.23 -12.90 4.08
C PHE A 250 0.59 -12.74 2.71
N ARG A 251 -0.06 -13.81 2.25
CA ARG A 251 -0.88 -13.82 1.04
C ARG A 251 -2.27 -14.32 1.43
N VAL A 252 -3.29 -13.73 0.83
CA VAL A 252 -4.66 -14.27 0.92
C VAL A 252 -4.76 -15.45 -0.04
N ASP A 253 -5.21 -16.58 0.48
CA ASP A 253 -5.39 -17.84 -0.24
C ASP A 253 -6.74 -18.46 0.15
N GLU A 254 -7.10 -19.55 -0.51
CA GLU A 254 -8.27 -20.36 -0.17
C GLU A 254 -8.11 -21.02 1.23
N GLY A 255 -9.23 -21.29 1.88
CA GLY A 255 -9.27 -21.88 3.22
C GLY A 255 -8.48 -23.18 3.35
N CYS A 256 -8.08 -23.53 4.57
CA CYS A 256 -7.30 -24.74 4.83
C CYS A 256 -8.13 -26.04 4.81
N ARG A 257 -9.45 -25.90 4.91
CA ARG A 257 -10.39 -27.03 4.96
C ARG A 257 -10.85 -27.38 3.55
N LYS A 258 -11.11 -28.66 3.30
CA LYS A 258 -11.78 -29.10 2.08
C LYS A 258 -13.22 -28.61 2.09
N GLU A 259 -13.71 -28.17 0.95
CA GLU A 259 -15.13 -27.87 0.78
C GLU A 259 -15.90 -29.20 0.65
N VAL A 260 -16.61 -29.54 1.72
CA VAL A 260 -17.44 -30.75 1.79
C VAL A 260 -18.89 -30.30 1.58
N LEU A 261 -19.21 -29.89 0.36
CA LEU A 261 -20.56 -29.45 -0.05
C LEU A 261 -21.06 -30.37 -1.16
N TYR A 262 -21.65 -31.50 -0.77
CA TYR A 262 -22.37 -32.37 -1.68
C TYR A 262 -23.76 -32.66 -1.12
N PRO A 263 -24.81 -32.69 -1.97
CA PRO A 263 -26.13 -33.11 -1.53
C PRO A 263 -26.10 -34.60 -1.13
N PRO A 264 -26.94 -35.04 -0.17
CA PRO A 264 -26.91 -36.41 0.34
C PRO A 264 -27.03 -37.51 -0.74
N GLU A 265 -27.68 -37.17 -1.85
CA GLU A 265 -27.92 -38.04 -3.01
C GLU A 265 -26.71 -38.22 -3.93
N GLU A 266 -25.66 -37.41 -3.79
CA GLU A 266 -24.39 -37.55 -4.53
C GLU A 266 -23.31 -38.32 -3.76
N ILE A 267 -23.62 -38.78 -2.54
CA ILE A 267 -22.70 -39.57 -1.71
C ILE A 267 -22.52 -40.95 -2.33
N SER A 268 -21.28 -41.29 -2.69
CA SER A 268 -20.90 -42.61 -3.18
C SER A 268 -19.82 -43.24 -2.31
N GLN A 269 -19.70 -44.56 -2.34
CA GLN A 269 -18.69 -45.29 -1.55
C GLN A 269 -17.24 -44.81 -1.81
N PRO A 270 -16.83 -44.47 -3.05
CA PRO A 270 -15.53 -43.84 -3.31
C PRO A 270 -15.37 -42.46 -2.67
N LEU A 271 -16.44 -41.67 -2.61
CA LEU A 271 -16.43 -40.32 -2.02
C LEU A 271 -16.15 -40.38 -0.51
N ILE A 272 -16.66 -41.40 0.18
CA ILE A 272 -16.41 -41.61 1.62
C ILE A 272 -14.91 -41.71 1.91
N GLY A 273 -14.14 -42.42 1.08
CA GLY A 273 -12.68 -42.52 1.24
C GLY A 273 -11.96 -41.17 1.12
N GLN A 274 -12.53 -40.20 0.40
CA GLN A 274 -11.97 -38.86 0.22
C GLN A 274 -12.33 -37.90 1.38
N THR A 275 -13.28 -38.29 2.23
CA THR A 275 -13.75 -37.49 3.39
C THR A 275 -12.98 -37.76 4.68
N VAL A 276 -12.01 -38.68 4.66
CA VAL A 276 -11.21 -39.05 5.85
C VAL A 276 -10.38 -37.88 6.37
N SER A 277 -9.84 -37.03 5.48
CA SER A 277 -9.18 -35.79 5.86
C SER A 277 -10.04 -34.60 5.47
N ASN A 278 -10.35 -33.76 6.45
CA ASN A 278 -11.03 -32.47 6.29
C ASN A 278 -10.07 -31.32 5.94
N ILE A 279 -8.75 -31.55 5.99
CA ILE A 279 -7.70 -30.58 5.65
C ILE A 279 -7.21 -30.86 4.22
N ARG A 280 -7.01 -29.79 3.45
CA ARG A 280 -6.43 -29.88 2.10
C ARG A 280 -4.97 -30.32 2.15
N GLU A 281 -4.59 -31.17 1.22
CA GLU A 281 -3.26 -31.79 1.15
C GLU A 281 -2.14 -30.82 0.77
N ASP A 282 -2.49 -29.71 0.11
CA ASP A 282 -1.57 -28.66 -0.33
C ASP A 282 -1.25 -27.62 0.77
N ARG A 283 -1.74 -27.82 2.00
CA ARG A 283 -1.54 -26.88 3.12
C ARG A 283 -0.38 -27.31 4.03
N THR A 284 0.46 -26.35 4.36
CA THR A 284 1.58 -26.54 5.29
C THR A 284 1.14 -26.36 6.74
N ASP A 285 1.98 -26.80 7.67
CA ASP A 285 1.76 -26.59 9.11
C ASP A 285 1.69 -25.11 9.49
N LEU A 286 2.43 -24.25 8.79
CA LEU A 286 2.36 -22.81 9.01
C LEU A 286 1.04 -22.22 8.52
N ASP A 287 0.50 -22.69 7.39
CA ASP A 287 -0.80 -22.23 6.89
C ASP A 287 -1.90 -22.54 7.92
N LEU A 288 -1.87 -23.76 8.48
CA LEU A 288 -2.78 -24.15 9.55
C LEU A 288 -2.57 -23.33 10.82
N LEU A 289 -1.32 -23.11 11.23
CA LEU A 289 -1.01 -22.31 12.41
C LEU A 289 -1.61 -20.91 12.29
N TYR A 290 -1.34 -20.20 11.19
CA TYR A 290 -1.83 -18.83 11.00
C TYR A 290 -3.34 -18.77 10.79
N ALA A 291 -3.95 -19.77 10.15
CA ALA A 291 -5.41 -19.89 10.12
C ALA A 291 -5.99 -20.04 11.53
N CYS A 292 -5.41 -20.88 12.39
CA CYS A 292 -5.84 -21.06 13.77
C CYS A 292 -5.69 -19.77 14.60
N LEU A 293 -4.59 -19.04 14.40
CA LEU A 293 -4.40 -17.75 15.08
C LEU A 293 -5.53 -16.77 14.74
N LEU A 294 -5.91 -16.69 13.46
CA LEU A 294 -7.02 -15.83 13.03
C LEU A 294 -8.37 -16.29 13.58
N ASP A 295 -8.67 -17.59 13.51
CA ASP A 295 -9.92 -18.18 14.04
C ASP A 295 -10.09 -17.90 15.54
N GLN A 296 -8.99 -17.88 16.29
CA GLN A 296 -8.97 -17.62 17.74
C GLN A 296 -8.84 -16.13 18.09
N GLY A 297 -8.76 -15.23 17.10
CA GLY A 297 -8.60 -13.80 17.31
C GLY A 297 -7.23 -13.39 17.84
N LEU A 298 -6.21 -14.24 17.66
CA LEU A 298 -4.83 -13.98 18.06
C LEU A 298 -4.08 -13.19 16.99
N GLY A 299 -3.20 -12.29 17.42
CA GLY A 299 -2.43 -11.44 16.51
C GLY A 299 -1.40 -12.23 15.70
N ILE A 300 -1.41 -12.06 14.37
CA ILE A 300 -0.43 -12.71 13.48
C ILE A 300 1.01 -12.17 13.60
N HIS A 301 1.19 -11.08 14.36
CA HIS A 301 2.50 -10.50 14.67
C HIS A 301 3.17 -11.18 15.86
N LEU A 302 2.43 -11.98 16.65
CA LEU A 302 2.94 -12.62 17.85
C LEU A 302 4.20 -13.47 17.53
N PRO A 303 5.16 -13.54 18.46
CA PRO A 303 6.36 -14.34 18.25
C PRO A 303 5.98 -15.82 18.16
N HIS A 304 6.59 -16.53 17.22
CA HIS A 304 6.37 -17.95 17.02
C HIS A 304 7.72 -18.68 16.99
N THR A 305 7.74 -19.88 17.55
CA THR A 305 8.89 -20.78 17.54
C THR A 305 8.43 -22.20 17.27
N SER A 306 9.28 -22.99 16.63
CA SER A 306 9.01 -24.41 16.37
C SER A 306 10.14 -25.27 16.93
N ARG A 307 9.81 -26.45 17.46
CA ARG A 307 10.79 -27.45 17.89
C ARG A 307 10.33 -28.86 17.55
N VAL A 308 11.29 -29.78 17.42
CA VAL A 308 10.99 -31.20 17.22
C VAL A 308 10.92 -31.91 18.57
N VAL A 309 9.85 -32.65 18.82
CA VAL A 309 9.61 -33.44 20.03
C VAL A 309 9.08 -34.79 19.60
N GLY A 310 9.71 -35.89 20.04
CA GLY A 310 9.23 -37.24 19.70
C GLY A 310 9.09 -37.51 18.19
N GLY A 311 9.85 -36.80 17.35
CA GLY A 311 9.74 -36.88 15.89
C GLY A 311 8.69 -35.96 15.25
N CYS A 312 7.88 -35.26 16.05
CA CYS A 312 6.85 -34.34 15.59
C CYS A 312 7.27 -32.87 15.76
N THR A 313 6.78 -32.00 14.88
CA THR A 313 6.96 -30.55 14.94
C THR A 313 5.90 -29.93 15.85
N VAL A 314 6.37 -29.26 16.90
CA VAL A 314 5.53 -28.53 17.85
C VAL A 314 5.77 -27.03 17.66
N HIS A 315 4.71 -26.33 17.29
CA HIS A 315 4.66 -24.88 17.18
C HIS A 315 4.21 -24.26 18.50
N ARG A 316 4.83 -23.14 18.88
CA ARG A 316 4.47 -22.37 20.06
C ARG A 316 4.38 -20.89 19.70
N VAL A 317 3.31 -20.25 20.14
CA VAL A 317 3.03 -18.83 19.90
C VAL A 317 2.94 -18.10 21.23
N ASP A 318 3.60 -16.95 21.29
CA ASP A 318 3.62 -16.02 22.42
C ASP A 318 3.88 -16.68 23.78
N GLY A 319 4.96 -17.46 23.87
CA GLY A 319 5.41 -18.07 25.12
C GLY A 319 4.48 -19.14 25.73
N GLY A 320 3.38 -19.49 25.07
CA GLY A 320 2.39 -20.44 25.59
C GLY A 320 0.94 -20.00 25.42
N VAL A 321 0.63 -18.92 24.73
CA VAL A 321 -0.79 -18.61 24.40
C VAL A 321 -1.38 -19.74 23.55
N LEU A 322 -0.65 -20.18 22.52
CA LEU A 322 -1.04 -21.32 21.70
C LEU A 322 0.13 -22.28 21.53
N ALA A 323 -0.16 -23.58 21.60
CA ALA A 323 0.71 -24.65 21.15
C ALA A 323 -0.02 -25.53 20.14
N ALA A 324 0.65 -25.91 19.06
CA ALA A 324 0.03 -26.74 18.03
C ALA A 324 0.99 -27.83 17.53
N CYS A 325 0.44 -28.98 17.19
CA CYS A 325 1.15 -30.05 16.50
C CYS A 325 0.25 -30.59 15.37
N PHE A 326 0.77 -30.55 14.16
CA PHE A 326 0.01 -30.83 12.95
C PHE A 326 0.44 -32.11 12.23
N ASP A 327 1.39 -32.86 12.80
CA ASP A 327 1.79 -34.16 12.28
C ASP A 327 0.70 -35.22 12.49
N ALA A 328 0.73 -36.26 11.67
CA ALA A 328 -0.12 -37.44 11.83
C ALA A 328 0.45 -38.40 12.87
N GLY A 329 -0.41 -39.10 13.61
CA GLY A 329 0.01 -40.14 14.56
C GLY A 329 0.91 -39.62 15.70
N VAL A 330 0.53 -38.48 16.28
CA VAL A 330 1.28 -37.81 17.36
C VAL A 330 1.35 -38.71 18.61
N PRO A 331 2.55 -39.04 19.13
CA PRO A 331 2.68 -39.92 20.28
C PRO A 331 2.30 -39.21 21.59
N ASP A 332 1.87 -39.99 22.58
CA ASP A 332 1.52 -39.53 23.94
C ASP A 332 2.63 -38.68 24.59
N THR A 333 3.90 -38.93 24.26
CA THR A 333 5.05 -38.16 24.74
C THR A 333 4.99 -36.69 24.31
N VAL A 334 4.57 -36.43 23.07
CA VAL A 334 4.41 -35.07 22.52
C VAL A 334 3.19 -34.40 23.12
N ILE A 335 2.08 -35.12 23.25
CA ILE A 335 0.85 -34.61 23.88
C ILE A 335 1.11 -34.17 25.33
N ARG A 336 1.81 -35.00 26.11
CA ARG A 336 2.19 -34.69 27.49
C ARG A 336 3.17 -33.52 27.57
N ASP A 337 4.12 -33.42 26.66
CA ASP A 337 5.06 -32.29 26.57
C ASP A 337 4.31 -30.97 26.30
N ILE A 338 3.36 -30.96 25.36
CA ILE A 338 2.51 -29.79 25.09
C ILE A 338 1.65 -29.45 26.32
N ALA A 339 1.01 -30.44 26.95
CA ALA A 339 0.16 -30.24 28.11
C ALA A 339 0.95 -29.73 29.34
N ALA A 340 2.14 -30.27 29.59
CA ALA A 340 3.03 -29.79 30.66
C ALA A 340 3.45 -28.33 30.49
N SER A 341 3.45 -27.86 29.25
CA SER A 341 3.75 -26.48 28.88
C SER A 341 2.60 -25.49 29.21
N ARG A 342 1.43 -26.02 29.60
CA ARG A 342 0.21 -25.32 30.04
C ARG A 342 -0.25 -24.18 29.12
N PRO A 343 -0.48 -24.44 27.82
CA PRO A 343 -0.88 -23.39 26.92
C PRO A 343 -2.34 -22.96 27.13
N GLN A 344 -2.75 -21.77 26.70
CA GLN A 344 -4.18 -21.42 26.73
C GLN A 344 -4.95 -22.23 25.68
N TRP A 345 -4.37 -22.39 24.49
CA TRP A 345 -4.90 -23.19 23.39
C TRP A 345 -3.92 -24.30 23.00
N ALA A 346 -4.43 -25.52 22.85
CA ALA A 346 -3.72 -26.63 22.25
C ALA A 346 -4.45 -27.08 20.99
N VAL A 347 -3.79 -27.05 19.83
CA VAL A 347 -4.41 -27.37 18.54
C VAL A 347 -3.76 -28.60 17.89
N PHE A 348 -4.59 -29.52 17.44
CA PHE A 348 -4.17 -30.74 16.74
C PHE A 348 -5.02 -30.95 15.47
N ARG A 349 -4.50 -31.69 14.48
CA ARG A 349 -5.34 -32.22 13.38
C ARG A 349 -6.15 -33.41 13.90
N ASP A 350 -7.27 -33.74 13.27
CA ASP A 350 -7.98 -34.98 13.59
C ASP A 350 -7.11 -36.22 13.30
N SER A 351 -6.39 -36.21 12.18
CA SER A 351 -5.41 -37.24 11.80
C SER A 351 -4.16 -37.32 12.70
N ALA A 352 -4.02 -36.40 13.67
CA ALA A 352 -2.98 -36.50 14.68
C ALA A 352 -3.18 -37.72 15.58
N PHE A 353 -4.41 -38.24 15.69
CA PHE A 353 -4.74 -39.34 16.58
C PHE A 353 -4.89 -40.67 15.83
N ALA A 354 -4.34 -41.74 16.38
CA ALA A 354 -4.44 -43.08 15.78
C ALA A 354 -5.85 -43.69 15.90
N SER A 355 -6.67 -43.22 16.84
CA SER A 355 -8.04 -43.68 17.06
C SER A 355 -8.84 -42.67 17.89
N ASP A 356 -10.18 -42.82 17.90
CA ASP A 356 -11.07 -42.03 18.77
C ASP A 356 -10.73 -42.18 20.25
N ALA A 357 -10.29 -43.38 20.66
CA ALA A 357 -9.84 -43.62 22.03
C ALA A 357 -8.59 -42.79 22.37
N ALA A 358 -7.65 -42.65 21.41
CA ALA A 358 -6.47 -41.80 21.59
C ALA A 358 -6.86 -40.31 21.68
N LYS A 359 -7.83 -39.86 20.90
CA LYS A 359 -8.38 -38.49 20.95
C LYS A 359 -9.04 -38.18 22.30
N ILE A 360 -9.81 -39.13 22.85
CA ILE A 360 -10.39 -39.00 24.19
C ILE A 360 -9.29 -38.95 25.25
N ASN A 361 -8.28 -39.82 25.15
CA ASN A 361 -7.14 -39.86 26.07
C ASN A 361 -6.39 -38.52 26.11
N VAL A 362 -6.21 -37.84 24.98
CA VAL A 362 -5.62 -36.48 24.93
C VAL A 362 -6.39 -35.51 25.82
N THR A 363 -7.72 -35.52 25.72
CA THR A 363 -8.56 -34.64 26.53
C THR A 363 -8.39 -34.91 28.02
N GLU A 364 -8.27 -36.18 28.43
CA GLU A 364 -7.98 -36.55 29.82
C GLU A 364 -6.56 -36.16 30.28
N ILE A 365 -5.56 -36.30 29.41
CA ILE A 365 -4.19 -35.83 29.68
C ILE A 365 -4.19 -34.32 29.96
N PHE A 366 -4.88 -33.53 29.13
CA PHE A 366 -4.97 -32.08 29.35
C PHE A 366 -5.77 -31.76 30.62
N LYS A 367 -6.88 -32.44 30.91
CA LYS A 367 -7.63 -32.25 32.18
C LYS A 367 -6.76 -32.50 33.41
N SER A 368 -5.84 -33.46 33.35
CA SER A 368 -4.94 -33.81 34.45
C SER A 368 -3.77 -32.82 34.60
N LEU A 369 -3.07 -32.50 33.49
CA LEU A 369 -1.82 -31.73 33.53
C LEU A 369 -2.02 -30.22 33.37
N SER A 370 -3.05 -29.81 32.63
CA SER A 370 -3.37 -28.41 32.33
C SER A 370 -4.89 -28.18 32.19
N PRO A 371 -5.65 -28.21 33.30
CA PRO A 371 -7.12 -28.14 33.28
C PRO A 371 -7.68 -26.88 32.62
N GLY A 372 -6.89 -25.80 32.57
CA GLY A 372 -7.27 -24.52 31.95
C GLY A 372 -7.03 -24.44 30.43
N THR A 373 -6.36 -25.43 29.83
CA THR A 373 -6.09 -25.44 28.39
C THR A 373 -7.33 -25.82 27.60
N ARG A 374 -7.64 -25.03 26.57
CA ARG A 374 -8.67 -25.36 25.57
C ARG A 374 -8.04 -26.18 24.46
N VAL A 375 -8.48 -27.44 24.34
CA VAL A 375 -8.04 -28.33 23.26
C VAL A 375 -8.97 -28.16 22.07
N GLN A 376 -8.40 -27.90 20.90
CA GLN A 376 -9.11 -27.80 19.62
C GLN A 376 -8.54 -28.85 18.66
N VAL A 377 -9.44 -29.58 18.00
CA VAL A 377 -9.10 -30.52 16.93
C VAL A 377 -9.68 -29.96 15.64
N LEU A 378 -8.84 -29.83 14.61
CA LEU A 378 -9.21 -29.21 13.34
C LEU A 378 -10.10 -30.09 12.49
#